data_AF-M6JVY3-F1
#
_entry.id   AF-M6JVY3-F1
#
_cell.length_a   1.000
_cell.length_b   1.000
_cell.length_c   1.000
_cell.angle_alpha   90.00
_cell.angle_beta   90.00
_cell.angle_gamma   90.00
#
_symmetry.space_group_name_H-M   'P 1'
#
loop_
_entity.id
_entity.type
_entity.pdbx_description
1 polymer ?
#
loop_
_entity_poly.entity_id
_entity_poly.type
_entity_poly.pdbx_seq_one_letter_code
_entity_poly.pdbx_strand_id
1 'polypeptide(L)'
;MKGDFGSIDLEVPRDRNGSFEPQIIQKGQTRFTGFDDKIISMYSRGMTTREISQHLQEIYQVEVSADLISQVTDSVMTTVIEWQNRPLDKVYPTLIMDALVVKVRDGNHVQNKAFYLAVGINLQGTKEILGIWVERTEGAKFWLQILTDLKNRGVEDILSLVLTV
;
A
#
# COMPACT_ATOMS: atom_id res chain seq x y z
N MET A 1 -14.71 -16.28 14.88
CA MET A 1 -13.71 -15.36 15.46
C MET A 1 -14.10 -13.92 15.16
N LYS A 2 -13.79 -12.93 16.00
CA LYS A 2 -14.09 -11.50 15.73
C LYS A 2 -12.78 -10.74 15.41
N GLY A 3 -12.71 -10.14 14.23
CA GLY A 3 -11.69 -9.17 13.82
C GLY A 3 -12.26 -7.75 13.75
N ASP A 4 -11.43 -6.76 13.48
CA ASP A 4 -11.83 -5.33 13.50
C ASP A 4 -12.83 -4.98 12.39
N PHE A 5 -12.84 -5.77 11.30
CA PHE A 5 -13.72 -5.59 10.14
C PHE A 5 -14.86 -6.62 10.02
N GLY A 6 -15.02 -7.56 10.97
CA GLY A 6 -16.13 -8.52 10.92
C GLY A 6 -15.92 -9.83 11.68
N SER A 7 -16.91 -10.73 11.58
CA SER A 7 -16.82 -12.10 12.11
C SER A 7 -16.49 -13.09 11.01
N ILE A 8 -15.48 -13.93 11.24
CA ILE A 8 -15.02 -14.98 10.31
C ILE A 8 -15.15 -16.33 11.01
N ASP A 9 -15.67 -17.33 10.31
CA ASP A 9 -15.63 -18.71 10.79
C ASP A 9 -14.28 -19.33 10.46
N LEU A 10 -13.59 -19.82 11.51
CA LEU A 10 -12.25 -20.38 11.41
C LEU A 10 -12.26 -21.82 11.91
N GLU A 11 -11.90 -22.75 11.05
CA GLU A 11 -11.61 -24.13 11.41
C GLU A 11 -10.12 -24.29 11.65
N VAL A 12 -9.67 -24.09 12.90
CA VAL A 12 -8.25 -24.24 13.22
C VAL A 12 -7.85 -25.72 13.14
N PRO A 13 -6.90 -26.11 12.27
CA PRO A 13 -6.46 -27.48 12.16
C PRO A 13 -5.89 -27.97 13.49
N ARG A 14 -6.29 -29.17 13.92
CA ARG A 14 -5.70 -29.86 15.06
C ARG A 14 -4.95 -31.07 14.56
N ASP A 15 -3.67 -31.16 14.88
CA ASP A 15 -2.91 -32.38 14.70
C ASP A 15 -3.33 -33.42 15.75
N ARG A 16 -3.09 -34.69 15.43
CA ARG A 16 -3.48 -35.84 16.28
C ARG A 16 -2.84 -35.82 17.67
N ASN A 17 -1.66 -35.19 17.79
CA ASN A 17 -0.93 -35.07 19.06
C ASN A 17 -1.14 -33.70 19.75
N GLY A 18 -1.89 -32.78 19.12
CA GLY A 18 -2.12 -31.43 19.65
C GLY A 18 -0.89 -30.50 19.66
N SER A 19 0.21 -30.89 18.99
CA SER A 19 1.50 -30.20 18.88
C SER A 19 1.58 -29.11 17.80
N PHE A 20 0.59 -29.01 16.91
CA PHE A 20 0.56 -27.96 15.90
C PHE A 20 0.20 -26.63 16.56
N GLU A 21 1.16 -25.69 16.54
CA GLU A 21 0.97 -24.34 17.06
C GLU A 21 0.90 -23.31 15.93
N PRO A 22 -0.32 -22.84 15.68
CA PRO A 22 -0.68 -21.51 15.29
C PRO A 22 0.35 -20.38 15.39
N GLN A 23 1.33 -20.17 14.50
CA GLN A 23 2.20 -19.00 14.65
C GLN A 23 1.44 -17.67 14.50
N ILE A 24 0.27 -17.72 13.87
CA ILE A 24 -0.55 -16.56 13.52
C ILE A 24 -1.80 -16.45 14.42
N ILE A 25 -2.43 -17.58 14.77
CA ILE A 25 -3.58 -17.65 15.69
C ILE A 25 -3.24 -18.67 16.77
N GLN A 26 -3.07 -18.21 18.01
CA GLN A 26 -2.82 -19.13 19.10
C GLN A 26 -4.08 -19.98 19.41
N LYS A 27 -3.85 -21.18 19.90
CA LYS A 27 -4.92 -22.13 20.24
C LYS A 27 -5.86 -21.54 21.31
N GLY A 28 -7.16 -21.45 21.01
CA GLY A 28 -8.17 -20.89 21.93
C GLY A 28 -8.31 -19.36 21.87
N GLN A 29 -7.57 -18.69 20.99
CA GLN A 29 -7.68 -17.26 20.79
C GLN A 29 -9.01 -16.90 20.09
N THR A 30 -9.86 -16.12 20.78
CA THR A 30 -11.18 -15.70 20.26
C THR A 30 -11.15 -14.34 19.55
N ARG A 31 -10.05 -13.58 19.71
CA ARG A 31 -9.78 -12.27 19.09
C ARG A 31 -8.57 -12.33 18.18
N PHE A 32 -8.73 -11.97 16.91
CA PHE A 32 -7.67 -12.13 15.92
C PHE A 32 -6.85 -10.86 15.72
N THR A 33 -6.01 -10.53 16.69
CA THR A 33 -5.11 -9.37 16.57
C THR A 33 -4.03 -9.66 15.52
N GLY A 34 -3.93 -8.81 14.48
CA GLY A 34 -2.87 -8.89 13.46
C GLY A 34 -3.17 -9.79 12.25
N PHE A 35 -4.42 -10.19 12.03
CA PHE A 35 -4.84 -10.86 10.79
C PHE A 35 -4.77 -9.93 9.59
N ASP A 36 -5.33 -8.74 9.78
CA ASP A 36 -5.43 -7.73 8.74
C ASP A 36 -4.03 -7.32 8.28
N ASP A 37 -3.08 -7.16 9.23
CA ASP A 37 -1.66 -6.92 8.94
C ASP A 37 -1.04 -8.00 8.03
N LYS A 38 -1.47 -9.26 8.15
CA LYS A 38 -0.96 -10.35 7.30
C LYS A 38 -1.60 -10.32 5.93
N ILE A 39 -2.89 -10.02 5.83
CA ILE A 39 -3.55 -9.76 4.54
C ILE A 39 -2.83 -8.61 3.82
N ILE A 40 -2.60 -7.50 4.52
CA ILE A 40 -1.87 -6.33 3.99
C ILE A 40 -0.45 -6.71 3.59
N SER A 41 0.26 -7.50 4.41
CA SER A 41 1.62 -7.96 4.08
C SER A 41 1.67 -8.91 2.88
N MET A 42 0.65 -9.73 2.65
CA MET A 42 0.60 -10.59 1.47
C MET A 42 0.27 -9.78 0.22
N TYR A 43 -0.67 -8.84 0.34
CA TYR A 43 -1.02 -7.92 -0.72
C TYR A 43 0.16 -7.03 -1.14
N SER A 44 0.94 -6.51 -0.16
CA SER A 44 2.13 -5.69 -0.43
C SER A 44 3.27 -6.47 -1.11
N ARG A 45 3.25 -7.81 -1.03
CA ARG A 45 4.16 -8.70 -1.77
C ARG A 45 3.67 -9.03 -3.17
N GLY A 46 2.54 -8.47 -3.60
CA GLY A 46 1.99 -8.63 -4.94
C GLY A 46 1.07 -9.84 -5.11
N MET A 47 0.66 -10.50 -4.03
CA MET A 47 -0.33 -11.58 -4.12
C MET A 47 -1.70 -11.01 -4.48
N THR A 48 -2.38 -11.64 -5.42
CA THR A 48 -3.77 -11.33 -5.78
C THR A 48 -4.72 -11.71 -4.64
N THR A 49 -5.90 -11.08 -4.58
CA THR A 49 -6.91 -11.39 -3.56
C THR A 49 -7.32 -12.88 -3.56
N ARG A 50 -7.27 -13.54 -4.73
CA ARG A 50 -7.53 -14.97 -4.86
C ARG A 50 -6.38 -15.83 -4.31
N GLU A 51 -5.14 -15.47 -4.59
CA GLU A 51 -3.97 -16.16 -4.03
C GLU A 51 -3.92 -16.01 -2.50
N ILE A 52 -4.25 -14.83 -1.98
CA ILE A 52 -4.36 -14.59 -0.53
C ILE A 52 -5.45 -15.50 0.08
N SER A 53 -6.63 -15.55 -0.54
CA SER A 53 -7.73 -16.41 -0.09
C SER A 53 -7.32 -17.89 -0.09
N GLN A 54 -6.72 -18.37 -1.17
CA GLN A 54 -6.23 -19.75 -1.28
C GLN A 54 -5.14 -20.04 -0.25
N HIS A 55 -4.18 -19.14 -0.06
CA HIS A 55 -3.10 -19.29 0.91
C HIS A 55 -3.63 -19.38 2.34
N LEU A 56 -4.62 -18.56 2.68
CA LEU A 56 -5.29 -18.61 3.98
C LEU A 56 -6.08 -19.91 4.17
N GLN A 57 -6.73 -20.41 3.11
CA GLN A 57 -7.39 -21.72 3.14
C GLN A 57 -6.40 -22.87 3.33
N GLU A 58 -5.27 -22.87 2.62
CA GLU A 58 -4.29 -23.96 2.67
C GLU A 58 -3.61 -24.08 4.04
N ILE A 59 -3.21 -22.95 4.63
CA ILE A 59 -2.46 -22.96 5.90
C ILE A 59 -3.40 -23.00 7.10
N TYR A 60 -4.53 -22.30 7.03
CA TYR A 60 -5.40 -22.10 8.19
C TYR A 60 -6.76 -22.79 8.07
N GLN A 61 -7.10 -23.39 6.91
CA GLN A 61 -8.44 -23.93 6.63
C GLN A 61 -9.54 -22.88 6.86
N VAL A 62 -9.23 -21.63 6.51
CA VAL A 62 -10.13 -20.49 6.66
C VAL A 62 -10.60 -20.01 5.29
N GLU A 63 -11.91 -20.09 5.09
CA GLU A 63 -12.52 -19.49 3.91
C GLU A 63 -12.68 -17.99 4.13
N VAL A 64 -11.85 -17.22 3.43
CA VAL A 64 -11.90 -15.76 3.42
C VAL A 64 -12.36 -15.32 2.05
N SER A 65 -13.46 -14.58 1.99
CA SER A 65 -13.95 -14.04 0.72
C SER A 65 -12.98 -13.00 0.16
N ALA A 66 -12.88 -12.92 -1.17
CA ALA A 66 -12.11 -11.87 -1.83
C ALA A 66 -12.62 -10.46 -1.46
N ASP A 67 -13.91 -10.33 -1.17
CA ASP A 67 -14.52 -9.07 -0.72
C ASP A 67 -13.98 -8.63 0.64
N LEU A 68 -13.85 -9.55 1.60
CA LEU A 68 -13.27 -9.25 2.91
C LEU A 68 -11.80 -8.85 2.79
N ILE A 69 -11.04 -9.54 1.94
CA ILE A 69 -9.65 -9.16 1.64
C ILE A 69 -9.59 -7.74 1.05
N SER A 70 -10.49 -7.41 0.11
CA SER A 70 -10.57 -6.07 -0.46
C SER A 70 -10.87 -5.01 0.61
N GLN A 71 -11.85 -5.27 1.48
CA GLN A 71 -12.19 -4.36 2.58
C GLN A 71 -11.01 -4.10 3.51
N VAL A 72 -10.26 -5.16 3.85
CA VAL A 72 -9.06 -5.05 4.67
C VAL A 72 -7.98 -4.24 3.95
N THR A 73 -7.73 -4.47 2.66
CA THR A 73 -6.76 -3.67 1.90
C THR A 73 -7.19 -2.21 1.75
N ASP A 74 -8.48 -1.97 1.59
CA ASP A 74 -9.05 -0.62 1.46
C ASP A 74 -8.94 0.17 2.77
N SER A 75 -8.88 -0.50 3.93
CA SER A 75 -8.70 0.17 5.23
C SER A 75 -7.39 0.96 5.33
N VAL A 76 -6.35 0.53 4.60
CA VAL A 76 -5.04 1.19 4.57
C VAL A 76 -5.08 2.48 3.73
N MET A 77 -6.12 2.68 2.91
CA MET A 77 -6.23 3.86 2.05
C MET A 77 -6.24 5.16 2.85
N THR A 78 -6.82 5.17 4.06
CA THR A 78 -6.76 6.34 4.95
C THR A 78 -5.30 6.68 5.31
N THR A 79 -4.51 5.67 5.68
CA THR A 79 -3.08 5.84 5.99
C THR A 79 -2.28 6.28 4.77
N VAL A 80 -2.62 5.79 3.58
CA VAL A 80 -2.00 6.24 2.32
C VAL A 80 -2.29 7.73 2.08
N ILE A 81 -3.53 8.18 2.28
CA ILE A 81 -3.92 9.59 2.14
C ILE A 81 -3.18 10.46 3.17
N GLU A 82 -3.10 10.02 4.43
CA GLU A 82 -2.34 10.71 5.46
C GLU A 82 -0.85 10.82 5.10
N TRP A 83 -0.25 9.73 4.63
CA TRP A 83 1.14 9.72 4.17
C TRP A 83 1.34 10.63 2.96
N GLN A 84 0.41 10.65 1.99
CA GLN A 84 0.46 11.54 0.83
C GLN A 84 0.36 13.01 1.22
N ASN A 85 -0.32 13.35 2.32
CA ASN A 85 -0.47 14.73 2.79
C ASN A 85 0.49 15.10 3.93
N ARG A 86 1.41 14.21 4.30
CA ARG A 86 2.34 14.45 5.41
C ARG A 86 3.17 15.71 5.15
N PRO A 87 3.50 16.49 6.20
CA PRO A 87 4.43 17.61 6.07
C PRO A 87 5.79 17.12 5.61
N LEU A 88 6.45 17.91 4.78
CA LEU A 88 7.78 17.65 4.22
C LEU A 88 8.80 18.62 4.81
N ASP A 89 10.08 18.26 4.68
CA ASP A 89 11.17 19.14 5.09
C ASP A 89 11.22 20.39 4.21
N LYS A 90 11.74 21.48 4.78
CA LYS A 90 11.83 22.77 4.08
C LYS A 90 12.76 22.73 2.88
N VAL A 91 13.84 21.94 2.94
CA VAL A 91 14.91 21.98 1.94
C VAL A 91 15.28 20.58 1.51
N TYR A 92 15.23 20.36 0.20
CA TYR A 92 15.70 19.13 -0.45
C TYR A 92 16.84 19.45 -1.42
N PRO A 93 18.10 19.09 -1.09
CA PRO A 93 19.23 19.24 -2.01
C PRO A 93 19.01 18.67 -3.42
N THR A 94 18.28 17.58 -3.52
CA THR A 94 17.97 16.99 -4.83
C THR A 94 16.54 16.48 -4.85
N LEU A 95 15.80 16.87 -5.87
CA LEU A 95 14.52 16.28 -6.24
C LEU A 95 14.71 15.47 -7.51
N ILE A 96 14.34 14.19 -7.46
CA ILE A 96 14.27 13.31 -8.63
C ILE A 96 12.80 13.11 -8.96
N MET A 97 12.42 13.36 -10.21
CA MET A 97 11.08 13.03 -10.71
C MET A 97 11.18 11.95 -11.78
N ASP A 98 10.35 10.93 -11.62
CA ASP A 98 10.30 9.76 -12.49
C ASP A 98 8.84 9.46 -12.89
N ALA A 99 8.65 8.71 -13.99
CA ALA A 99 7.34 8.32 -14.48
C ALA A 99 7.29 6.85 -14.90
N LEU A 100 6.35 6.10 -14.33
CA LEU A 100 6.08 4.71 -14.68
C LEU A 100 4.73 4.58 -15.39
N VAL A 101 4.72 4.08 -16.62
CA VAL A 101 3.48 3.80 -17.34
C VAL A 101 3.00 2.38 -17.04
N VAL A 102 1.83 2.27 -16.41
CA VAL A 102 1.22 0.98 -16.06
C VAL A 102 -0.13 0.84 -16.75
N LYS A 103 -0.44 -0.38 -17.21
CA LYS A 103 -1.77 -0.73 -17.71
C LYS A 103 -2.72 -0.89 -16.54
N VAL A 104 -3.65 0.05 -16.41
CA VAL A 104 -4.66 0.05 -15.35
C VAL A 104 -6.02 -0.23 -15.97
N ARG A 105 -6.78 -1.12 -15.34
CA ARG A 105 -8.18 -1.35 -15.71
C ARG A 105 -9.03 -0.24 -15.07
N ASP A 106 -9.70 0.54 -15.91
CA ASP A 106 -10.60 1.62 -15.51
C ASP A 106 -12.00 1.32 -16.08
N GLY A 107 -12.87 0.77 -15.22
CA GLY A 107 -14.14 0.16 -15.62
C GLY A 107 -13.95 -1.02 -16.59
N ASN A 108 -14.53 -0.91 -17.79
CA ASN A 108 -14.43 -1.94 -18.83
C ASN A 108 -13.26 -1.76 -19.80
N HIS A 109 -12.44 -0.72 -19.63
CA HIS A 109 -11.33 -0.43 -20.52
C HIS A 109 -9.99 -0.56 -19.79
N VAL A 110 -9.01 -1.19 -20.44
CA VAL A 110 -7.61 -1.18 -19.98
C VAL A 110 -6.93 0.01 -20.66
N GLN A 111 -6.40 0.93 -19.86
CA GLN A 111 -5.74 2.13 -20.35
C GLN A 111 -4.35 2.25 -19.73
N ASN A 112 -3.41 2.82 -20.47
CA ASN A 112 -2.12 3.19 -19.93
C ASN A 112 -2.31 4.43 -19.04
N LYS A 113 -1.88 4.36 -17.77
CA LYS A 113 -1.82 5.49 -16.85
C LYS A 113 -0.36 5.73 -16.46
N ALA A 114 0.04 7.00 -16.40
CA ALA A 114 1.36 7.38 -15.93
C ALA A 114 1.32 7.62 -14.41
N PHE A 115 2.23 6.97 -13.71
CA PHE A 115 2.47 7.15 -12.28
C PHE A 115 3.73 7.98 -12.12
N TYR A 116 3.56 9.22 -11.66
CA TYR A 116 4.65 10.14 -11.41
C TYR A 116 5.12 9.99 -9.97
N LEU A 117 6.43 9.81 -9.80
CA LEU A 117 7.08 9.63 -8.51
C LEU A 117 8.01 10.82 -8.25
N ALA A 118 7.89 11.43 -7.07
CA ALA A 118 8.87 12.41 -6.59
C ALA A 118 9.71 11.79 -5.47
N VAL A 119 11.03 11.76 -5.64
CA VAL A 119 11.99 11.29 -4.64
C VAL A 119 12.91 12.44 -4.24
N GLY A 120 12.86 12.82 -2.96
CA GLY A 120 13.73 13.82 -2.38
C GLY A 120 14.95 13.18 -1.72
N ILE A 121 16.10 13.82 -1.85
CA ILE A 121 17.26 13.56 -0.99
C ILE A 121 17.27 14.68 0.05
N ASN A 122 17.12 14.34 1.32
CA ASN A 122 17.11 15.32 2.41
C ASN A 122 18.53 15.78 2.77
N LEU A 123 18.65 16.71 3.73
CA LEU A 123 19.95 17.26 4.16
C LEU A 123 20.88 16.22 4.81
N GLN A 124 20.33 15.08 5.26
CA GLN A 124 21.09 13.97 5.82
C GLN A 124 21.57 12.99 4.74
N GLY A 125 21.24 13.22 3.47
CA GLY A 125 21.57 12.33 2.36
C GLY A 125 20.65 11.13 2.23
N THR A 126 19.54 11.09 2.96
CA THR A 126 18.57 10.00 2.91
C THR A 126 17.58 10.25 1.77
N LYS A 127 17.34 9.21 0.96
CA LYS A 127 16.31 9.22 -0.07
C LYS A 127 14.95 8.97 0.57
N GLU A 128 13.96 9.75 0.19
CA GLU A 128 12.57 9.53 0.58
C GLU A 128 11.60 9.83 -0.55
N ILE A 129 10.49 9.10 -0.57
CA ILE A 129 9.41 9.36 -1.53
C ILE A 129 8.58 10.53 -0.97
N LEU A 130 8.50 11.61 -1.75
CA LEU A 130 7.72 12.79 -1.39
C LEU A 130 6.26 12.65 -1.81
N GLY A 131 5.99 11.97 -2.93
CA GLY A 131 4.63 11.69 -3.37
C GLY A 131 4.56 10.83 -4.62
N ILE A 132 3.34 10.37 -4.89
CA ILE A 132 2.98 9.59 -6.08
C ILE A 132 1.69 10.20 -6.64
N TRP A 133 1.67 10.50 -7.93
CA TRP A 133 0.52 11.07 -8.63
C TRP A 133 0.18 10.23 -9.86
N VAL A 134 -1.11 10.05 -10.14
CA VAL A 134 -1.57 9.25 -11.28
C VAL A 134 -2.33 10.16 -12.22
N GLU A 135 -1.91 10.21 -13.48
CA GLU A 135 -2.57 11.02 -14.49
C GLU A 135 -2.66 10.29 -15.84
N ARG A 136 -3.66 10.67 -16.64
CA ARG A 136 -3.91 10.10 -17.97
C ARG A 136 -3.09 10.75 -19.07
N THR A 137 -2.63 11.99 -18.88
CA THR A 137 -1.95 12.78 -19.92
C THR A 137 -0.83 13.62 -19.33
N GLU A 138 0.34 13.55 -19.97
CA GLU A 138 1.48 14.39 -19.61
C GLU A 138 1.25 15.84 -20.06
N GLY A 139 1.48 16.80 -19.17
CA GLY A 139 1.37 18.21 -19.52
C GLY A 139 2.06 19.13 -18.51
N ALA A 140 2.54 20.29 -18.98
CA ALA A 140 3.23 21.28 -18.13
C ALA A 140 2.40 21.73 -16.91
N LYS A 141 1.06 21.76 -17.04
CA LYS A 141 0.14 22.09 -15.93
C LYS A 141 0.21 21.09 -14.78
N PHE A 142 0.45 19.83 -15.10
CA PHE A 142 0.50 18.76 -14.11
C PHE A 142 1.80 18.83 -13.29
N TRP A 143 2.94 19.09 -13.94
CA TRP A 143 4.20 19.34 -13.21
C TRP A 143 4.09 20.53 -12.26
N LEU A 144 3.42 21.60 -12.68
CA LEU A 144 3.15 22.74 -11.80
C LEU A 144 2.28 22.34 -10.60
N GLN A 145 1.29 21.46 -10.80
CA GLN A 145 0.46 20.93 -9.72
C GLN A 145 1.29 20.12 -8.71
N ILE A 146 2.18 19.24 -9.17
CA ILE A 146 3.10 18.47 -8.29
C ILE A 146 3.97 19.42 -7.47
N LEU A 147 4.63 20.39 -8.12
CA LEU A 147 5.50 21.33 -7.41
C LEU A 147 4.72 22.22 -6.43
N THR A 148 3.49 22.57 -6.76
CA THR A 148 2.59 23.33 -5.87
C THR A 148 2.18 22.48 -4.66
N ASP A 149 1.90 21.19 -4.85
CA ASP A 149 1.59 20.26 -3.76
C ASP A 149 2.78 20.11 -2.79
N LEU A 150 3.99 19.89 -3.32
CA LEU A 150 5.21 19.82 -2.51
C LEU A 150 5.43 21.09 -1.70
N LYS A 151 5.21 22.26 -2.32
CA LYS A 151 5.31 23.56 -1.64
C LYS A 151 4.28 23.71 -0.53
N ASN A 152 3.02 23.36 -0.80
CA ASN A 152 1.94 23.42 0.20
C ASN A 152 2.21 22.51 1.40
N ARG A 153 2.96 21.42 1.19
CA ARG A 153 3.36 20.48 2.24
C ARG A 153 4.61 20.89 3.00
N GLY A 154 5.23 22.02 2.66
CA GLY A 154 6.31 22.63 3.45
C GLY A 154 7.65 22.77 2.73
N VAL A 155 7.79 22.28 1.49
CA VAL A 155 9.03 22.45 0.72
C VAL A 155 9.20 23.92 0.33
N GLU A 156 10.28 24.53 0.78
CA GLU A 156 10.64 25.91 0.50
C GLU A 156 11.71 26.01 -0.59
N ASP A 157 12.68 25.08 -0.63
CA ASP A 157 13.81 25.14 -1.56
C ASP A 157 14.26 23.78 -2.10
N ILE A 158 14.64 23.76 -3.38
CA ILE A 158 15.17 22.60 -4.11
C ILE A 158 16.38 23.07 -4.92
N LEU A 159 17.56 22.54 -4.58
CA LEU A 159 18.83 22.97 -5.19
C LEU A 159 19.07 22.35 -6.58
N SER A 160 18.61 21.14 -6.81
CA SER A 160 18.78 20.43 -8.08
C SER A 160 17.58 19.56 -8.39
N LEU A 161 17.04 19.71 -9.60
CA LEU A 161 15.97 18.87 -10.12
C LEU A 161 16.55 17.92 -11.18
N VAL A 162 16.31 16.63 -11.00
CA VAL A 162 16.70 15.58 -11.94
C VAL A 162 15.43 14.94 -12.49
N LEU A 163 15.30 14.91 -13.81
CA LEU A 163 14.21 14.22 -14.50
C LEU A 163 14.78 12.93 -15.09
N THR A 164 14.20 11.79 -14.72
CA THR A 164 14.47 10.51 -15.38
C THR A 164 13.30 10.21 -16.31
N VAL A 165 13.60 10.00 -17.60
CA VAL A 165 12.64 9.67 -18.66
C VAL A 165 13.12 8.39 -19.35
#